data_AF-A0A915NCJ2-F1
#
_entry.id   AF-A0A915NCJ2-F1
#
_cell.length_a   1.000
_cell.length_b   1.000
_cell.length_c   1.000
_cell.angle_alpha   90.00
_cell.angle_beta   90.00
_cell.angle_gamma   90.00
#
_symmetry.space_group_name_H-M   'P 1'
#
loop_
_entity.id
_entity.type
_entity.pdbx_description
1 polymer ?
#
loop_
_entity_poly.entity_id
_entity_poly.type
_entity_poly.pdbx_seq_one_letter_code
_entity_poly.pdbx_strand_id
1 'polypeptide(L)'
;MHSFWRLLNKPRIDDWSPLAKFFYADDALNIIAQELDSFDGRRDPERCSQLVSKLRQAQDRVLHIISEMVLICFPHENERTGRDYRVKFPDEIVHDNLPGQLWFGAECLAAGSNIVDREAESESIRPMAKTFVRHLEKLRDQLKEQAIRDPSHYPDSIRTQLQVFDRLFAEFEFAYVSAMVPVKSVREYDRQLDVAVLFSDCLTRAIKVGYINREQIDDCDPNVIIA
;
A
#
# COMPACT_ATOMS: atom_id res chain seq x y z
N MET A 1 9.19 10.69 33.10
CA MET A 1 8.95 12.09 32.69
C MET A 1 8.34 12.20 31.28
N HIS A 2 8.81 11.47 30.26
CA HIS A 2 8.21 11.47 28.91
C HIS A 2 6.73 11.06 28.84
N SER A 3 6.27 10.11 29.66
CA SER A 3 4.88 9.63 29.65
C SER A 3 3.87 10.68 30.14
N PHE A 4 4.26 11.53 31.10
CA PHE A 4 3.38 12.54 31.69
C PHE A 4 3.11 13.71 30.74
N TRP A 5 4.12 14.14 29.97
CA TRP A 5 3.98 15.17 28.93
C TRP A 5 3.14 14.68 27.73
N ARG A 6 3.26 13.41 27.34
CA ARG A 6 2.41 12.80 26.30
C ARG A 6 0.93 12.74 26.70
N LEU A 7 0.62 12.73 28.00
CA LEU A 7 -0.74 12.75 28.54
C LEU A 7 -1.36 14.15 28.57
N LEU A 8 -0.54 15.19 28.77
CA LEU A 8 -0.99 16.59 28.86
C LEU A 8 -1.16 17.26 27.49
N ASN A 9 -0.34 16.89 26.49
CA ASN A 9 -0.31 17.52 25.17
C ASN A 9 -0.97 16.65 24.08
N LYS A 10 -2.03 15.92 24.42
CA LYS A 10 -2.78 15.17 23.40
C LYS A 10 -3.39 16.17 22.40
N PRO A 11 -3.39 15.85 21.09
CA PRO A 11 -4.15 16.60 20.11
C PRO A 11 -5.61 16.73 20.56
N ARG A 12 -6.32 17.74 20.06
CA ARG A 12 -7.75 17.84 20.35
C ARG A 12 -8.50 16.77 19.55
N ILE A 13 -9.56 16.20 20.14
CA ILE A 13 -10.38 15.18 19.47
C ILE A 13 -11.12 15.75 18.25
N ASP A 14 -11.43 17.05 18.27
CA ASP A 14 -12.09 17.78 17.18
C ASP A 14 -11.11 18.36 16.14
N ASP A 15 -9.81 18.08 16.27
CA ASP A 15 -8.80 18.43 15.27
C ASP A 15 -8.83 17.42 14.11
N TRP A 16 -9.19 17.91 12.93
CA TRP A 16 -9.31 17.11 11.70
C TRP A 16 -8.01 17.00 10.91
N SER A 17 -6.89 17.55 11.40
CA SER A 17 -5.59 17.37 10.78
C SER A 17 -5.19 15.89 10.73
N PRO A 18 -4.48 15.44 9.67
CA PRO A 18 -4.06 14.04 9.57
C PRO A 18 -3.18 13.60 10.75
N LEU A 19 -2.32 14.48 11.29
CA LEU A 19 -1.49 14.16 12.45
C LEU A 19 -2.32 13.92 13.72
N ALA A 20 -3.36 14.72 13.97
CA ALA A 20 -4.27 14.49 15.08
C ALA A 20 -5.06 13.17 14.89
N LYS A 21 -5.61 12.92 13.70
CA LYS A 21 -6.27 11.64 13.37
C LYS A 21 -5.32 10.44 13.58
N PHE A 22 -4.07 10.58 13.14
CA PHE A 22 -3.03 9.56 13.25
C PHE A 22 -2.77 9.20 14.71
N PHE A 23 -2.64 10.18 15.60
CA PHE A 23 -2.40 9.95 17.02
C PHE A 23 -3.40 8.97 17.63
N TYR A 24 -4.70 9.17 17.37
CA TYR A 24 -5.76 8.30 17.89
C TYR A 24 -5.85 6.95 17.17
N ALA A 25 -5.62 6.92 15.86
CA ALA A 25 -5.60 5.68 15.10
C ALA A 25 -4.44 4.76 15.55
N ASP A 26 -3.26 5.34 15.77
CA ASP A 26 -2.08 4.63 16.28
C ASP A 26 -2.29 4.14 17.73
N ASP A 27 -2.93 4.94 18.59
CA ASP A 27 -3.24 4.53 19.96
C ASP A 27 -4.23 3.34 19.98
N ALA A 28 -5.29 3.41 19.17
CA ALA A 28 -6.25 2.31 19.02
C ALA A 28 -5.59 1.03 18.49
N LEU A 29 -4.69 1.15 17.51
CA LEU A 29 -3.92 0.02 16.99
C LEU A 29 -3.07 -0.63 18.08
N ASN A 30 -2.36 0.17 18.88
CA ASN A 30 -1.52 -0.33 19.97
C ASN A 30 -2.33 -1.01 21.08
N ILE A 31 -3.53 -0.50 21.39
CA ILE A 31 -4.45 -1.15 22.35
C ILE A 31 -4.84 -2.56 21.86
N ILE A 32 -5.21 -2.70 20.59
CA ILE A 32 -5.58 -3.99 20.00
C ILE A 32 -4.39 -4.95 20.01
N ALA A 33 -3.19 -4.48 19.64
CA ALA A 33 -1.97 -5.28 19.67
C ALA A 33 -1.62 -5.78 21.08
N GLN A 34 -1.67 -4.90 22.08
CA GLN A 34 -1.46 -5.27 23.49
C GLN A 34 -2.49 -6.27 23.99
N GLU A 35 -3.75 -6.13 23.58
CA GLU A 35 -4.78 -7.11 23.92
C GLU A 35 -4.48 -8.47 23.30
N LEU A 36 -4.03 -8.51 22.04
CA LEU A 36 -3.65 -9.74 21.34
C LEU A 36 -2.48 -10.45 22.04
N ASP A 37 -1.51 -9.68 22.55
CA ASP A 37 -0.35 -10.20 23.29
C ASP A 37 -0.69 -10.64 24.73
N SER A 38 -1.84 -10.25 25.27
CA SER A 38 -2.20 -10.46 26.68
C SER A 38 -2.73 -11.86 27.01
N PHE A 39 -3.00 -12.70 26.01
CA PHE A 39 -3.57 -14.03 26.21
C PHE A 39 -3.04 -15.06 25.21
N ASP A 40 -3.19 -16.33 25.55
CA ASP A 40 -2.90 -17.44 24.64
C ASP A 40 -4.05 -17.64 23.66
N GLY A 41 -3.86 -17.22 22.41
CA GLY A 41 -4.83 -17.36 21.33
C GLY A 41 -5.27 -18.79 21.03
N ARG A 42 -4.52 -19.81 21.46
CA ARG A 42 -4.93 -21.23 21.33
C ARG A 42 -6.03 -21.61 22.29
N ARG A 43 -6.13 -20.92 23.43
CA ARG A 43 -7.15 -21.15 24.47
C ARG A 43 -8.47 -20.47 24.13
N ASP A 44 -8.42 -19.39 23.35
CA ASP A 44 -9.61 -18.67 22.86
C ASP A 44 -9.43 -18.27 21.38
N PRO A 45 -9.60 -19.23 20.45
CA PRO A 45 -9.39 -19.00 19.02
C PRO A 45 -10.37 -17.99 18.41
N GLU A 46 -11.59 -17.92 18.94
CA GLU A 46 -12.63 -17.02 18.45
C GLU A 46 -12.28 -15.56 18.78
N ARG A 47 -11.90 -15.28 20.03
CA ARG A 47 -11.43 -13.95 20.42
C ARG A 47 -10.17 -13.55 19.66
N CYS A 48 -9.23 -14.47 19.48
CA CYS A 48 -8.02 -14.24 18.69
C CYS A 48 -8.35 -13.82 17.25
N SER A 49 -9.23 -14.57 16.58
CA SER A 49 -9.69 -14.25 15.22
C SER A 49 -10.34 -12.86 15.14
N GLN A 50 -11.20 -12.52 16.10
CA GLN A 50 -11.84 -11.20 16.16
C GLN A 50 -10.83 -10.07 16.37
N LEU A 51 -9.85 -10.24 17.25
CA LEU A 51 -8.81 -9.24 17.49
C LEU A 51 -7.88 -9.08 16.30
N VAL A 52 -7.49 -10.16 15.61
CA VAL A 52 -6.72 -10.09 14.36
C VAL A 52 -7.49 -9.34 13.28
N SER A 53 -8.81 -9.54 13.17
CA SER A 53 -9.64 -8.78 12.24
C SER A 53 -9.67 -7.28 12.57
N LYS A 54 -9.84 -6.93 13.86
CA LYS A 54 -9.77 -5.54 14.33
C LYS A 54 -8.39 -4.92 14.10
N LEU A 55 -7.32 -5.68 14.32
CA LEU A 55 -5.94 -5.25 14.11
C LEU A 55 -5.74 -4.85 12.65
N ARG A 56 -6.19 -5.68 11.71
CA ARG A 56 -6.11 -5.39 10.27
C ARG A 56 -6.86 -4.11 9.89
N GLN A 57 -8.07 -3.91 10.43
CA GLN A 57 -8.84 -2.68 10.19
C GLN A 57 -8.12 -1.44 10.77
N ALA A 58 -7.50 -1.57 11.95
CA ALA A 58 -6.74 -0.49 12.55
C ALA A 58 -5.45 -0.18 11.77
N GLN A 59 -4.76 -1.21 11.27
CA GLN A 59 -3.59 -1.07 10.39
C GLN A 59 -3.96 -0.32 9.10
N ASP A 60 -5.05 -0.73 8.46
CA ASP A 60 -5.55 -0.09 7.24
C ASP A 60 -5.87 1.40 7.46
N ARG A 61 -6.56 1.71 8.57
CA ARG A 61 -6.84 3.11 8.96
C ARG A 61 -5.57 3.93 9.16
N VAL A 62 -4.55 3.36 9.81
CA VAL A 62 -3.27 4.03 10.02
C VAL A 62 -2.58 4.31 8.68
N LEU A 63 -2.51 3.33 7.78
CA LEU A 63 -1.90 3.50 6.45
C LEU A 63 -2.67 4.51 5.59
N HIS A 64 -3.99 4.52 5.67
CA HIS A 64 -4.81 5.50 4.97
C HIS A 64 -4.47 6.93 5.40
N ILE A 65 -4.33 7.16 6.70
CA ILE A 65 -3.96 8.47 7.23
C ILE A 65 -2.51 8.83 6.83
N ILE A 66 -1.56 7.89 6.89
CA ILE A 66 -0.19 8.13 6.41
C ILE A 66 -0.21 8.49 4.90
N SER A 67 -1.05 7.83 4.11
CA SER A 67 -1.21 8.12 2.68
C SER A 67 -1.79 9.53 2.45
N GLU A 68 -2.76 9.96 3.26
CA GLU A 68 -3.27 11.35 3.29
C GLU A 68 -2.12 12.33 3.56
N MET A 69 -1.23 12.04 4.52
CA MET A 69 -0.05 12.87 4.81
C MET A 69 0.93 12.94 3.64
N VAL A 70 1.18 11.82 2.95
CA VAL A 70 2.03 11.78 1.75
C VAL A 70 1.47 12.71 0.67
N LEU A 71 0.15 12.65 0.42
CA LEU A 71 -0.51 13.52 -0.56
C LEU A 71 -0.43 15.00 -0.20
N ILE A 72 -0.55 15.34 1.10
CA ILE A 72 -0.43 16.72 1.58
C ILE A 72 1.01 17.23 1.47
N CYS A 73 2.00 16.39 1.78
CA CYS A 73 3.41 16.77 1.74
C CYS A 73 3.96 16.86 0.32
N PHE A 74 3.45 16.02 -0.59
CA PHE A 74 3.93 15.82 -1.97
C PHE A 74 2.75 15.88 -2.95
N PRO A 75 2.21 17.09 -3.22
CA PRO A 75 1.02 17.26 -4.04
C PRO A 75 1.27 16.91 -5.51
N HIS A 76 2.49 17.07 -6.02
CA HIS A 76 2.82 16.72 -7.39
C HIS A 76 3.13 15.22 -7.50
N GLU A 77 2.60 14.58 -8.55
CA GLU A 77 2.78 13.14 -8.78
C GLU A 77 4.24 12.72 -8.95
N ASN A 78 5.06 13.59 -9.56
CA ASN A 78 6.49 13.34 -9.78
C ASN A 78 7.34 13.36 -8.50
N GLU A 79 6.80 13.84 -7.39
CA GLU A 79 7.46 13.80 -6.07
C GLU A 79 7.20 12.48 -5.33
N ARG A 80 6.19 11.72 -5.79
CA ARG A 80 5.75 10.44 -5.23
C ARG A 80 6.28 9.28 -6.06
N THR A 81 6.38 8.12 -5.43
CA THR A 81 6.79 6.88 -6.10
C THR A 81 5.66 6.42 -7.01
N GLY A 82 5.98 6.20 -8.29
CA GLY A 82 4.99 5.74 -9.28
C GLY A 82 4.36 4.41 -8.89
N ARG A 83 3.05 4.28 -9.15
CA ARG A 83 2.28 3.05 -8.93
C ARG A 83 1.86 2.38 -10.24
N ASP A 84 2.51 2.74 -11.35
CA ASP A 84 2.20 2.28 -12.71
C ASP A 84 2.23 0.75 -12.83
N TYR A 85 3.05 0.07 -12.01
CA TYR A 85 3.10 -1.39 -11.97
C TYR A 85 1.75 -2.04 -11.62
N ARG A 86 0.82 -1.33 -10.98
CA ARG A 86 -0.50 -1.86 -10.61
C ARG A 86 -1.32 -2.27 -11.84
N VAL A 87 -1.04 -1.70 -13.02
CA VAL A 87 -1.68 -2.12 -14.28
C VAL A 87 -1.39 -3.58 -14.66
N LYS A 88 -0.28 -4.12 -14.13
CA LYS A 88 0.11 -5.53 -14.33
C LYS A 88 -0.61 -6.48 -13.38
N PHE A 89 -1.23 -5.96 -12.31
CA PHE A 89 -1.95 -6.79 -11.37
C PHE A 89 -3.27 -7.28 -11.98
N PRO A 90 -3.79 -8.42 -11.52
CA PRO A 90 -5.18 -8.82 -11.76
C PRO A 90 -6.15 -7.80 -11.15
N ASP A 91 -7.32 -7.63 -11.77
CA ASP A 91 -8.33 -6.65 -11.33
C ASP A 91 -8.88 -6.98 -9.93
N GLU A 92 -8.80 -8.25 -9.52
CA GLU A 92 -9.26 -8.76 -8.21
C GLU A 92 -8.29 -8.48 -7.06
N ILE A 93 -7.15 -7.85 -7.31
CA ILE A 93 -6.16 -7.55 -6.25
C ILE A 93 -6.29 -6.12 -5.76
N VAL A 94 -6.67 -5.20 -6.65
CA VAL A 94 -6.75 -3.78 -6.32
C VAL A 94 -8.07 -3.49 -5.62
N HIS A 95 -8.08 -3.72 -4.32
CA HIS A 95 -9.20 -3.45 -3.42
C HIS A 95 -8.81 -2.46 -2.32
N ASP A 96 -9.81 -1.79 -1.74
CA ASP A 96 -9.59 -0.73 -0.73
C ASP A 96 -8.81 -1.21 0.50
N ASN A 97 -8.85 -2.51 0.82
CA ASN A 97 -8.20 -3.10 2.00
C ASN A 97 -6.81 -3.69 1.72
N LEU A 98 -6.31 -3.60 0.48
CA LEU A 98 -4.99 -4.12 0.11
C LEU A 98 -3.87 -3.54 1.01
N PRO A 99 -3.85 -2.23 1.36
CA PRO A 99 -2.78 -1.70 2.19
C PRO A 99 -2.65 -2.36 3.56
N GLY A 100 -3.76 -2.55 4.28
CA GLY A 100 -3.76 -3.28 5.54
C GLY A 100 -3.30 -4.74 5.39
N GLN A 101 -3.69 -5.42 4.30
CA GLN A 101 -3.25 -6.79 4.01
C GLN A 101 -1.74 -6.87 3.75
N LEU A 102 -1.18 -5.90 3.02
CA LEU A 102 0.25 -5.82 2.75
C LEU A 102 1.05 -5.62 4.03
N TRP A 103 0.61 -4.74 4.93
CA TRP A 103 1.29 -4.59 6.22
C TRP A 103 1.26 -5.89 7.02
N PHE A 104 0.10 -6.52 7.17
CA PHE A 104 0.01 -7.81 7.84
C PHE A 104 0.94 -8.86 7.21
N GLY A 105 0.95 -8.96 5.87
CA GLY A 105 1.84 -9.85 5.12
C GLY A 105 3.32 -9.56 5.37
N ALA A 106 3.70 -8.28 5.45
CA ALA A 106 5.06 -7.86 5.77
C ALA A 106 5.48 -8.26 7.19
N GLU A 107 4.60 -8.12 8.17
CA GLU A 107 4.85 -8.54 9.55
C GLU A 107 5.05 -10.05 9.65
N CYS A 108 4.18 -10.83 9.00
CA CYS A 108 4.33 -12.29 8.95
C CYS A 108 5.67 -12.70 8.30
N LEU A 109 6.02 -12.11 7.15
CA LEU A 109 7.32 -12.36 6.50
C LEU A 109 8.49 -11.95 7.40
N ALA A 110 8.42 -10.77 8.03
CA ALA A 110 9.46 -10.29 8.93
C ALA A 110 9.66 -11.23 10.14
N ALA A 111 8.56 -11.82 10.65
CA ALA A 111 8.54 -12.77 11.76
C ALA A 111 9.02 -14.19 11.41
N GLY A 112 9.23 -14.49 10.12
CA GLY A 112 9.74 -15.80 9.69
C GLY A 112 8.73 -16.67 8.95
N SER A 113 7.47 -16.26 8.84
CA SER A 113 6.47 -17.00 8.06
C SER A 113 6.77 -16.94 6.55
N ASN A 114 6.19 -17.87 5.81
CA ASN A 114 6.27 -17.95 4.35
C ASN A 114 4.87 -17.79 3.75
N ILE A 115 4.81 -17.25 2.54
CA ILE A 115 3.65 -17.37 1.67
C ILE A 115 3.49 -18.86 1.32
N VAL A 116 2.26 -19.36 1.37
CA VAL A 116 1.93 -20.77 1.11
C VAL A 116 2.39 -21.15 -0.29
N ASP A 117 3.14 -22.26 -0.40
CA ASP A 117 3.71 -22.80 -1.64
C ASP A 117 4.68 -21.86 -2.39
N ARG A 118 5.27 -20.88 -1.68
CA ARG A 118 6.11 -19.79 -2.24
C ARG A 118 7.30 -19.47 -1.35
N GLU A 119 8.02 -20.49 -0.87
CA GLU A 119 9.12 -20.32 0.09
C GLU A 119 10.30 -19.53 -0.48
N ALA A 120 10.72 -19.82 -1.71
CA ALA A 120 11.85 -19.16 -2.36
C ALA A 120 11.57 -17.67 -2.58
N GLU A 121 10.36 -17.33 -3.05
CA GLU A 121 9.90 -15.96 -3.21
C GLU A 121 9.81 -15.28 -1.83
N SER A 122 9.29 -15.97 -0.81
CA SER A 122 9.23 -15.46 0.56
C SER A 122 10.62 -15.11 1.11
N GLU A 123 11.62 -15.97 0.88
CA GLU A 123 13.01 -15.71 1.26
C GLU A 123 13.58 -14.47 0.57
N SER A 124 13.28 -14.29 -0.73
CA SER A 124 13.74 -13.13 -1.49
C SER A 124 13.12 -11.80 -1.02
N ILE A 125 11.84 -11.83 -0.60
CA ILE A 125 11.08 -10.64 -0.19
C ILE A 125 11.32 -10.29 1.29
N ARG A 126 11.71 -11.27 2.12
CA ARG A 126 11.88 -11.10 3.57
C ARG A 126 12.77 -9.92 3.99
N PRO A 127 13.93 -9.64 3.36
CA PRO A 127 14.75 -8.48 3.72
C PRO A 127 14.02 -7.15 3.49
N MET A 128 13.23 -7.07 2.42
CA MET A 128 12.39 -5.93 2.09
C MET A 128 11.27 -5.75 3.12
N ALA A 129 10.57 -6.84 3.47
CA ALA A 129 9.54 -6.84 4.52
C ALA A 129 10.08 -6.34 5.86
N LYS A 130 11.25 -6.84 6.30
CA LYS A 130 11.92 -6.39 7.54
C LYS A 130 12.31 -4.91 7.49
N THR A 131 12.74 -4.43 6.33
CA THR A 131 13.11 -3.02 6.15
C THR A 131 11.89 -2.13 6.21
N PHE A 132 10.82 -2.52 5.53
CA PHE A 132 9.54 -1.82 5.53
C PHE A 132 8.92 -1.73 6.93
N VAL A 133 8.76 -2.87 7.63
CA VAL A 133 8.16 -2.92 8.98
C VAL A 133 8.94 -2.05 9.96
N ARG A 134 10.28 -2.19 9.99
CA ARG A 134 11.14 -1.37 10.87
C ARG A 134 11.02 0.13 10.58
N HIS A 135 10.96 0.50 9.30
CA HIS A 135 10.80 1.90 8.92
C HIS A 135 9.41 2.42 9.31
N LEU A 136 8.36 1.63 9.12
CA LEU A 136 7.00 2.00 9.48
C LEU A 136 6.84 2.20 11.00
N GLU A 137 7.41 1.31 11.82
CA GLU A 137 7.45 1.49 13.28
C GLU A 137 8.11 2.81 13.68
N LYS A 138 9.30 3.10 13.13
CA LYS A 138 10.01 4.36 13.38
C LYS A 138 9.21 5.57 12.92
N LEU A 139 8.59 5.51 11.73
CA LEU A 139 7.76 6.59 11.20
C LEU A 139 6.57 6.83 12.12
N ARG A 140 5.91 5.77 12.61
CA ARG A 140 4.77 5.89 13.54
C ARG A 140 5.16 6.63 14.81
N ASP A 141 6.31 6.30 15.41
CA ASP A 141 6.82 6.99 16.59
C ASP A 141 7.04 8.49 16.33
N GLN A 142 7.66 8.82 15.20
CA GLN A 142 7.95 10.21 14.83
C GLN A 142 6.68 11.01 14.52
N LEU A 143 5.70 10.41 13.83
CA LEU A 143 4.40 11.03 13.56
C LEU A 143 3.63 11.26 14.86
N LYS A 144 3.66 10.31 15.80
CA LYS A 144 3.04 10.44 17.12
C LYS A 144 3.64 11.57 17.92
N GLU A 145 4.97 11.69 17.92
CA GLU A 145 5.68 12.80 18.58
C GLU A 145 5.37 14.15 17.92
N GLN A 146 5.32 14.19 16.59
CA GLN A 146 4.95 15.39 15.86
C GLN A 146 3.50 15.81 16.15
N ALA A 147 2.56 14.87 16.21
CA ALA A 147 1.15 15.16 16.51
C ALA A 147 0.98 15.83 17.88
N ILE A 148 1.75 15.42 18.89
CA ILE A 148 1.76 16.02 20.23
C ILE A 148 2.40 17.40 20.22
N ARG A 149 3.45 17.59 19.40
CA ARG A 149 4.22 18.83 19.36
C ARG A 149 3.49 19.93 18.58
N ASP A 150 3.09 19.63 17.35
CA ASP A 150 2.36 20.53 16.45
C ASP A 150 1.68 19.70 15.33
N PRO A 151 0.38 19.41 15.46
CA PRO A 151 -0.35 18.61 14.48
C PRO A 151 -0.61 19.35 13.16
N SER A 152 -0.31 20.65 13.08
CA SER A 152 -0.54 21.47 11.87
C SER A 152 0.66 21.56 10.93
N HIS A 153 1.83 21.07 11.36
CA HIS A 153 3.08 21.25 10.64
C HIS A 153 3.80 19.92 10.36
N TYR A 154 4.41 19.82 9.16
CA TYR A 154 5.25 18.71 8.75
C TYR A 154 6.71 19.18 8.56
N PRO A 155 7.60 18.93 9.53
CA PRO A 155 9.02 19.29 9.39
C PRO A 155 9.71 18.45 8.31
N ASP A 156 10.83 18.94 7.77
CA ASP A 156 11.58 18.27 6.70
C ASP A 156 12.02 16.85 7.07
N SER A 157 12.31 16.60 8.35
CA SER A 157 12.60 15.26 8.85
C SER A 157 11.43 14.29 8.65
N ILE A 158 10.19 14.70 8.96
CA ILE A 158 8.99 13.89 8.75
C ILE A 158 8.71 13.72 7.26
N ARG A 159 8.82 14.79 6.46
CA ARG A 159 8.67 14.72 5.00
C ARG A 159 9.61 13.69 4.40
N THR A 160 10.89 13.71 4.79
CA THR A 160 11.89 12.73 4.34
C THR A 160 11.48 11.30 4.70
N GLN A 161 10.97 11.06 5.91
CA GLN A 161 10.57 9.72 6.35
C GLN A 161 9.28 9.24 5.68
N LEU A 162 8.36 10.14 5.36
CA LEU A 162 7.18 9.87 4.54
C LEU A 162 7.56 9.48 3.11
N GLN A 163 8.55 10.16 2.51
CA GLN A 163 9.05 9.82 1.17
C GLN A 163 9.73 8.44 1.14
N VAL A 164 10.52 8.11 2.17
CA VAL A 164 11.11 6.77 2.31
C VAL A 164 10.03 5.71 2.51
N PHE A 165 8.99 5.99 3.29
CA PHE A 165 7.84 5.10 3.46
C PHE A 165 7.13 4.85 2.12
N ASP A 166 6.82 5.91 1.37
CA ASP A 166 6.12 5.80 0.09
C ASP A 166 6.88 4.89 -0.89
N ARG A 167 8.21 5.04 -0.97
CA ARG A 167 9.06 4.17 -1.78
C ARG A 167 9.08 2.72 -1.30
N LEU A 168 9.35 2.50 -0.01
CA LEU A 168 9.41 1.15 0.56
C LEU A 168 8.08 0.40 0.43
N PHE A 169 6.96 1.11 0.62
CA PHE A 169 5.63 0.55 0.47
C PHE A 169 5.37 0.15 -0.99
N ALA A 170 5.76 0.98 -1.96
CA ALA A 170 5.63 0.66 -3.38
C ALA A 170 6.45 -0.56 -3.80
N GLU A 171 7.72 -0.59 -3.38
CA GLU A 171 8.64 -1.72 -3.65
C GLU A 171 8.08 -3.02 -3.06
N PHE A 172 7.59 -2.96 -1.82
CA PHE A 172 7.02 -4.12 -1.13
C PHE A 172 5.70 -4.57 -1.76
N GLU A 173 4.78 -3.66 -2.07
CA GLU A 173 3.51 -3.97 -2.76
C GLU A 173 3.78 -4.74 -4.06
N PHE A 174 4.67 -4.21 -4.90
CA PHE A 174 5.01 -4.85 -6.17
C PHE A 174 5.59 -6.26 -5.97
N ALA A 175 6.58 -6.41 -5.09
CA ALA A 175 7.24 -7.69 -4.87
C ALA A 175 6.28 -8.73 -4.25
N TYR A 176 5.48 -8.32 -3.27
CA TYR A 176 4.55 -9.18 -2.56
C TYR A 176 3.43 -9.68 -3.47
N VAL A 177 2.77 -8.78 -4.20
CA VAL A 177 1.70 -9.16 -5.13
C VAL A 177 2.24 -10.06 -6.25
N SER A 178 3.42 -9.77 -6.79
CA SER A 178 4.05 -10.59 -7.83
C SER A 178 4.42 -12.00 -7.38
N ALA A 179 4.62 -12.23 -6.08
CA ALA A 179 4.85 -13.56 -5.53
C ALA A 179 3.55 -14.33 -5.26
N MET A 180 2.45 -13.63 -4.96
CA MET A 180 1.16 -14.25 -4.65
C MET A 180 0.36 -14.62 -5.90
N VAL A 181 0.40 -13.75 -6.92
CA VAL A 181 -0.39 -13.93 -8.14
C VAL A 181 0.46 -13.72 -9.39
N PRO A 182 0.12 -14.38 -10.51
CA PRO A 182 0.75 -14.08 -11.78
C PRO A 182 0.47 -12.61 -12.15
N VAL A 183 1.53 -11.87 -12.43
CA VAL A 183 1.44 -10.51 -12.96
C VAL A 183 1.74 -10.51 -14.44
N LYS A 184 1.08 -9.63 -15.20
CA LYS A 184 1.32 -9.51 -16.63
C LYS A 184 2.81 -9.17 -16.88
N SER A 185 3.46 -9.96 -17.72
CA SER A 185 4.76 -9.61 -18.27
C SER A 185 4.65 -8.31 -19.10
N VAL A 186 5.78 -7.65 -19.33
CA VAL A 186 5.83 -6.45 -20.18
C VAL A 186 5.20 -6.75 -21.56
N ARG A 187 5.54 -7.90 -22.15
CA ARG A 187 5.01 -8.32 -23.45
C ARG A 187 3.51 -8.56 -23.43
N GLU A 188 2.97 -9.19 -22.39
CA GLU A 188 1.51 -9.41 -22.26
C GLU A 188 0.76 -8.08 -22.10
N TYR A 189 1.34 -7.15 -21.33
CA TYR A 189 0.77 -5.82 -21.17
C TYR A 189 0.82 -5.01 -22.47
N ASP A 190 1.96 -5.00 -23.18
CA ASP A 190 2.10 -4.32 -24.47
C ASP A 190 1.09 -4.86 -25.50
N ARG A 191 0.94 -6.19 -25.59
CA ARG A 191 -0.08 -6.83 -26.44
C ARG A 191 -1.50 -6.39 -26.07
N GLN A 192 -1.80 -6.23 -24.79
CA GLN A 192 -3.10 -5.75 -24.35
C GLN A 192 -3.34 -4.29 -24.75
N LEU A 193 -2.31 -3.44 -24.69
CA LEU A 193 -2.37 -2.07 -25.18
C LEU A 193 -2.56 -2.01 -26.69
N ASP A 194 -1.85 -2.84 -27.45
CA ASP A 194 -1.99 -2.95 -28.91
C ASP A 194 -3.44 -3.27 -29.28
N VAL A 195 -4.05 -4.22 -28.57
CA VAL A 195 -5.48 -4.57 -28.74
C VAL A 195 -6.38 -3.40 -28.36
N ALA A 196 -6.09 -2.68 -27.27
CA ALA A 196 -6.90 -1.51 -26.88
C ALA A 196 -6.89 -0.41 -27.95
N VAL A 197 -5.77 -0.21 -28.65
CA VAL A 197 -5.68 0.74 -29.77
C VAL A 197 -6.63 0.37 -30.92
N LEU A 198 -6.81 -0.92 -31.20
CA LEU A 198 -7.73 -1.41 -32.25
C LEU A 198 -9.19 -1.04 -31.99
N PHE A 199 -9.55 -0.85 -30.72
CA PHE A 199 -10.90 -0.45 -30.31
C PHE A 199 -11.01 1.03 -29.98
N SER A 200 -9.98 1.83 -30.25
CA SER A 200 -9.96 3.25 -29.92
C SER A 200 -10.79 4.11 -30.87
N ASP A 201 -11.39 5.18 -30.32
CA ASP A 201 -12.07 6.22 -31.13
C ASP A 201 -11.11 6.91 -32.10
N CYS A 202 -9.82 6.98 -31.74
CA CYS A 202 -8.77 7.54 -32.59
C CYS A 202 -8.63 6.74 -33.89
N LEU A 203 -8.51 5.41 -33.79
CA LEU A 203 -8.45 4.53 -34.96
C LEU A 203 -9.73 4.61 -35.78
N THR A 204 -10.90 4.57 -35.11
CA THR A 204 -12.21 4.71 -35.78
C THR A 204 -12.30 6.00 -36.59
N ARG A 205 -11.84 7.12 -36.02
CA ARG A 205 -11.78 8.41 -36.70
C ARG A 205 -10.78 8.42 -37.86
N ALA A 206 -9.60 7.84 -37.68
CA ALA A 206 -8.58 7.76 -38.72
C ALA A 206 -9.11 6.99 -39.96
N ILE A 207 -9.84 5.90 -39.73
CA ILE A 207 -10.52 5.15 -40.81
C ILE A 207 -11.58 6.01 -41.49
N LYS A 208 -12.43 6.70 -40.72
CA LYS A 208 -13.51 7.53 -41.27
C LYS A 208 -13.01 8.69 -42.12
N VAL A 209 -11.86 9.27 -41.76
CA VAL A 209 -11.22 10.39 -42.50
C VAL A 209 -10.32 9.87 -43.63
N GLY A 210 -10.08 8.57 -43.71
CA GLY A 210 -9.29 7.94 -44.77
C GLY A 210 -7.76 8.04 -44.57
N TYR A 211 -7.30 8.27 -43.33
CA TYR A 211 -5.87 8.25 -43.02
C TYR A 211 -5.29 6.83 -42.96
N ILE A 212 -6.13 5.85 -42.62
CA ILE A 212 -5.80 4.43 -42.55
C ILE A 212 -6.98 3.66 -43.17
N ASN A 213 -6.72 2.62 -43.95
CA ASN A 213 -7.77 1.76 -44.52
C ASN A 213 -7.91 0.44 -43.73
N ARG A 214 -8.97 -0.32 -43.99
CA ARG A 214 -9.28 -1.54 -43.21
C ARG A 214 -8.28 -2.67 -43.46
N GLU A 215 -7.80 -2.78 -44.69
CA GLU A 215 -6.78 -3.76 -45.08
C GLU A 215 -5.46 -3.56 -44.30
N GLN A 216 -5.12 -2.33 -43.92
CA GLN A 216 -3.93 -2.01 -43.11
C GLN A 216 -4.01 -2.46 -41.65
N ILE A 217 -5.20 -2.86 -41.17
CA ILE A 217 -5.41 -3.29 -39.77
C ILE A 217 -5.91 -4.73 -39.63
N ASP A 218 -6.31 -5.37 -40.74
CA ASP A 218 -6.88 -6.72 -40.72
C ASP A 218 -5.86 -7.78 -40.23
N ASP A 219 -4.55 -7.55 -40.42
CA ASP A 219 -3.48 -8.42 -39.90
C ASP A 219 -3.23 -8.25 -38.38
N CYS A 220 -3.83 -7.25 -37.75
CA CYS A 220 -3.70 -6.97 -36.32
C CYS A 220 -4.83 -7.62 -35.50
N ASP A 221 -5.43 -8.73 -35.95
CA ASP A 221 -6.50 -9.42 -35.22
C ASP A 221 -6.08 -9.72 -33.76
N PRO A 222 -6.94 -9.44 -32.75
CA PRO A 222 -6.65 -9.74 -31.35
C PRO A 222 -6.23 -11.19 -31.08
N ASN A 223 -6.75 -12.15 -31.86
CA ASN A 223 -6.37 -13.56 -31.76
C ASN A 223 -4.94 -13.84 -32.22
N VAL A 224 -4.37 -13.00 -33.08
CA VAL A 224 -2.97 -13.08 -33.53
C VAL A 224 -2.04 -12.37 -32.54
N ILE A 225 -2.50 -11.26 -31.95
CA ILE A 225 -1.70 -10.45 -31.00
C ILE A 225 -1.55 -11.14 -29.64
N ILE A 226 -2.63 -11.74 -29.13
CA ILE A 226 -2.68 -12.33 -27.78
C ILE A 226 -2.14 -13.77 -27.75
N ALA A 227 -2.07 -14.47 -28.91
CA ALA A 227 -1.55 -15.83 -29.02
C ALA A 227 -0.06 -16.00 -28.64
#